data_AF-U1NTU1-F1
#
_entry.id   AF-U1NTU1-F1
#
_cell.length_a   1.000
_cell.length_b   1.000
_cell.length_c   1.000
_cell.angle_alpha   90.00
_cell.angle_beta   90.00
_cell.angle_gamma   90.00
#
_symmetry.space_group_name_H-M   'P 1'
#
loop_
_entity.id
_entity.type
_entity.pdbx_description
1 polymer ?
#
loop_
_entity_poly.entity_id
_entity_poly.type
_entity_poly.pdbx_seq_one_letter_code
_entity_poly.pdbx_strand_id
1 'polypeptide(L)'
;MYAGKIRFRSESTQSIEAIATYRRSVADKLDSGGAVPLTAGDETTTLEIPAQPTFEVKAERETDSHGGNAEQSLESRSRWTRIETPAARAAAYRSRR
;
A
#
# COMPACT_ATOMS: atom_id res chain seq x y z
N MET A 1 -8.12 -16.24 10.62
CA MET A 1 -8.64 -15.24 9.66
C MET A 1 -8.23 -13.86 10.14
N TYR A 2 -7.38 -13.14 9.41
CA TYR A 2 -7.06 -11.74 9.75
C TYR A 2 -8.17 -10.85 9.19
N ALA A 3 -8.82 -10.04 10.03
CA ALA A 3 -9.73 -8.99 9.57
C ALA A 3 -8.89 -7.77 9.15
N GLY A 4 -8.72 -7.58 7.83
CA GLY A 4 -8.00 -6.43 7.28
C GLY A 4 -8.92 -5.20 7.15
N LYS A 5 -8.42 -4.02 7.54
CA LYS A 5 -9.06 -2.73 7.24
C LYS A 5 -8.30 -2.05 6.09
N ILE A 6 -9.01 -1.68 5.03
CA ILE A 6 -8.45 -0.87 3.93
C ILE A 6 -8.17 0.54 4.46
N ARG A 7 -6.95 1.04 4.23
CA ARG A 7 -6.49 2.37 4.67
C ARG A 7 -6.50 3.42 3.56
N PHE A 8 -6.48 2.97 2.31
CA PHE A 8 -6.51 3.77 1.09
C PHE A 8 -6.79 2.83 -0.09
N ARG A 9 -7.48 3.30 -1.13
CA ARG A 9 -7.69 2.57 -2.39
C ARG A 9 -7.86 3.57 -3.54
N SER A 10 -7.21 3.28 -4.68
CA SER A 10 -7.43 3.97 -5.95
C SER A 10 -7.29 2.97 -7.10
N GLU A 11 -8.13 3.08 -8.12
CA GLU A 11 -8.07 2.24 -9.30
C GLU A 11 -8.49 3.06 -10.53
N SER A 12 -7.71 3.00 -11.60
CA SER A 12 -7.99 3.70 -12.85
C SER A 12 -7.18 3.10 -14.00
N THR A 13 -7.70 3.17 -15.23
CA THR A 13 -6.94 2.83 -16.44
C THR A 13 -5.93 3.92 -16.75
N GLN A 14 -4.66 3.56 -16.91
CA GLN A 14 -3.55 4.49 -17.17
C GLN A 14 -2.61 3.93 -18.23
N SER A 15 -1.85 4.81 -18.89
CA SER A 15 -0.77 4.36 -19.80
C SER A 15 0.41 3.78 -19.01
N ILE A 16 1.23 2.95 -19.67
CA ILE A 16 2.37 2.30 -19.00
C ILE A 16 3.44 3.32 -18.57
N GLU A 17 3.55 4.44 -19.29
CA GLU A 17 4.43 5.56 -18.95
C GLU A 17 3.97 6.28 -17.69
N ALA A 18 2.66 6.50 -17.54
CA ALA A 18 2.08 7.10 -16.34
C ALA A 18 2.28 6.19 -15.12
N ILE A 19 2.04 4.88 -15.28
CA ILE A 19 2.29 3.87 -14.24
C ILE A 19 3.77 3.85 -13.83
N ALA A 20 4.69 3.83 -14.80
CA ALA A 20 6.12 3.84 -14.54
C ALA A 20 6.56 5.12 -13.82
N THR A 21 6.02 6.28 -14.22
CA THR A 21 6.29 7.57 -13.57
C THR A 21 5.81 7.56 -12.12
N TYR A 22 4.60 7.07 -11.86
CA TYR A 22 4.07 6.95 -10.51
C TYR A 22 4.94 6.02 -9.64
N ARG A 23 5.31 4.85 -10.16
CA ARG A 23 6.18 3.89 -9.47
C ARG A 23 7.56 4.47 -9.13
N ARG A 24 8.17 5.24 -10.03
CA ARG A 24 9.43 5.95 -9.73
C ARG A 24 9.25 6.95 -8.59
N SER A 25 8.19 7.76 -8.60
CA SER A 25 7.95 8.70 -7.49
C SER A 25 7.79 7.98 -6.14
N VAL A 26 7.15 6.80 -6.13
CA VAL A 26 7.05 5.98 -4.91
C VAL A 26 8.42 5.46 -4.48
N ALA A 27 9.25 4.99 -5.42
CA ALA A 27 10.62 4.56 -5.13
C ALA A 27 11.47 5.70 -4.55
N ASP A 28 11.43 6.90 -5.15
CA ASP A 28 12.15 8.07 -4.67
C ASP A 28 11.75 8.43 -3.23
N LYS A 29 10.45 8.32 -2.91
CA LYS A 29 9.94 8.54 -1.54
C LYS A 29 10.42 7.49 -0.56
N LEU A 30 10.44 6.22 -0.96
CA LEU A 30 10.99 5.13 -0.14
C LEU A 30 12.46 5.37 0.17
N ASP A 31 13.26 5.72 -0.84
CA ASP A 31 14.69 6.03 -0.69
C ASP A 31 14.93 7.25 0.21
N SER A 32 14.02 8.22 0.23
CA SER A 32 14.12 9.43 1.06
C SER A 32 13.75 9.26 2.55
N GLY A 33 13.29 8.07 2.96
CA GLY A 33 12.96 7.80 4.37
C GLY A 33 11.58 7.16 4.62
N GLY A 34 10.97 6.56 3.60
CA GLY A 34 9.81 5.66 3.77
C GLY A 34 8.44 6.33 3.96
N ALA A 35 8.35 7.66 4.01
CA ALA A 35 7.08 8.38 4.04
C ALA A 35 6.49 8.51 2.63
N VAL A 36 5.41 7.78 2.36
CA VAL A 36 4.79 7.73 1.03
C VAL A 36 3.39 8.33 1.08
N PRO A 37 3.19 9.59 0.63
CA PRO A 37 1.85 10.14 0.43
C PRO A 37 1.15 9.44 -0.74
N LEU A 38 -0.11 9.09 -0.50
CA LEU A 38 -1.07 8.51 -1.44
C LEU A 38 -2.26 9.45 -1.56
N THR A 39 -2.71 9.70 -2.78
CA THR A 39 -3.80 10.65 -3.06
C THR A 39 -4.76 10.07 -4.10
N ALA A 40 -6.05 10.24 -3.86
CA ALA A 40 -7.13 9.89 -4.78
C ALA A 40 -8.27 10.91 -4.65
N GLY A 41 -8.43 11.80 -5.63
CA GLY A 41 -9.35 12.94 -5.50
C GLY A 41 -8.97 13.80 -4.30
N ASP A 42 -9.93 14.04 -3.41
CA ASP A 42 -9.73 14.81 -2.17
C ASP A 42 -9.17 13.97 -1.00
N GLU A 43 -9.06 12.64 -1.16
CA GLU A 43 -8.51 11.76 -0.13
C GLU A 43 -6.98 11.77 -0.20
N THR A 44 -6.33 12.06 0.93
CA THR A 44 -4.88 11.92 1.08
C THR A 44 -4.55 11.17 2.36
N THR A 45 -3.62 10.24 2.26
CA THR A 45 -3.02 9.57 3.42
C THR A 45 -1.52 9.40 3.23
N THR A 46 -0.77 9.33 4.33
CA THR A 46 0.68 9.05 4.29
C THR A 46 0.95 7.71 4.95
N LEU A 47 1.63 6.83 4.22
CA LEU A 47 2.13 5.57 4.76
C LEU A 47 3.55 5.77 5.31
N GLU A 48 3.76 5.39 6.57
CA GLU A 48 5.07 5.31 7.21
C GLU A 48 5.60 3.89 7.05
N ILE A 49 6.49 3.69 6.07
CA ILE A 49 7.08 2.39 5.74
C ILE A 49 8.42 2.25 6.47
N PRO A 50 8.64 1.16 7.24
CA PRO A 50 9.88 0.98 7.99
C PRO A 50 11.06 0.69 7.05
N ALA A 51 12.28 0.83 7.56
CA ALA A 51 13.51 0.63 6.78
C ALA A 51 13.70 -0.80 6.23
N GLN A 52 13.04 -1.81 6.80
CA GLN A 52 13.16 -3.22 6.39
C GLN A 52 11.79 -3.91 6.30
N PRO A 53 10.96 -3.57 5.30
CA PRO A 53 9.73 -4.32 5.04
C PRO A 53 10.05 -5.64 4.35
N THR A 54 9.15 -6.61 4.42
CA THR A 54 9.19 -7.77 3.52
C THR A 54 8.64 -7.36 2.16
N PHE A 55 9.37 -7.64 1.09
CA PHE A 55 8.97 -7.32 -0.28
C PHE A 55 8.56 -8.58 -1.04
N GLU A 56 7.48 -8.50 -1.81
CA GLU A 56 6.94 -9.56 -2.66
C GLU A 56 6.64 -9.00 -4.06
N VAL A 57 6.98 -9.76 -5.09
CA VAL A 57 6.59 -9.50 -6.49
C VAL A 57 5.85 -10.73 -6.98
N LYS A 58 4.69 -10.51 -7.60
CA LYS A 58 3.80 -11.58 -8.03
C LYS A 58 3.22 -11.26 -9.40
N ALA A 59 3.26 -12.21 -10.30
CA ALA A 59 2.55 -12.14 -11.58
C ALA A 59 1.55 -13.28 -11.64
N GLU A 60 0.29 -12.99 -11.95
CA GLU A 60 -0.80 -13.95 -11.88
C GLU A 60 -1.70 -13.90 -13.11
N ARG A 61 -2.33 -15.05 -13.38
CA ARG A 61 -3.46 -15.18 -14.29
C ARG A 61 -4.66 -15.59 -13.46
N GLU A 62 -5.61 -14.69 -13.30
CA GLU A 62 -6.84 -14.95 -12.57
C GLU A 62 -7.98 -15.16 -13.55
N THR A 63 -8.76 -16.21 -13.36
CA THR A 63 -10.01 -16.44 -14.10
C THR A 63 -11.17 -16.15 -13.19
N ASP A 64 -12.24 -15.58 -13.72
CA ASP A 64 -13.49 -15.47 -12.95
C ASP A 64 -13.98 -16.85 -12.47
N SER A 65 -14.83 -16.85 -11.45
CA SER A 65 -15.37 -18.06 -10.80
C SER A 65 -16.12 -19.00 -11.74
N HIS A 66 -16.46 -18.54 -12.95
CA HIS A 66 -17.21 -19.26 -13.96
C HIS A 66 -16.34 -19.68 -15.16
N GLY A 67 -15.01 -19.49 -15.08
CA GLY A 67 -14.07 -19.86 -16.14
C GLY A 67 -14.10 -18.96 -17.37
N GLY A 68 -14.60 -17.72 -17.23
CA GLY A 68 -14.64 -16.72 -18.28
C GLY A 68 -13.31 -16.00 -18.50
N ASN A 69 -13.34 -14.68 -18.66
CA ASN A 69 -12.16 -13.90 -19.06
C ASN A 69 -11.04 -14.03 -18.02
N ALA A 70 -9.81 -14.21 -18.50
CA ALA A 70 -8.64 -14.30 -17.65
C ALA A 70 -7.94 -12.94 -17.59
N GLU A 71 -7.82 -12.38 -16.39
CA GLU A 71 -7.04 -11.19 -16.12
C GLU A 71 -5.58 -11.56 -15.86
N GLN A 72 -4.67 -10.74 -16.37
CA GLN A 72 -3.25 -10.82 -16.06
C GLN A 72 -2.91 -9.68 -15.11
N SER A 73 -2.21 -9.98 -14.02
CA SER A 73 -1.82 -8.96 -13.04
C SER A 73 -0.33 -9.06 -12.70
N LEU A 74 0.25 -7.92 -12.35
CA LEU A 74 1.60 -7.80 -11.76
C LEU A 74 1.47 -6.95 -10.49
N GLU A 75 1.60 -7.58 -9.33
CA GLU A 75 1.60 -6.93 -8.02
C GLU A 75 3.03 -6.78 -7.49
N SER A 76 3.30 -5.67 -6.83
CA SER A 76 4.49 -5.47 -6.00
C SER A 76 4.03 -4.99 -4.63
N ARG A 77 4.31 -5.78 -3.59
CA ARG A 77 3.81 -5.55 -2.24
C ARG A 77 4.97 -5.41 -1.26
N SER A 78 4.87 -4.39 -0.42
CA SER A 78 5.65 -4.28 0.81
C SER A 78 4.76 -4.57 2.00
N ARG A 79 5.20 -5.44 2.92
CA ARG A 79 4.47 -5.79 4.14
C ARG A 79 5.33 -5.54 5.36
N TRP A 80 4.72 -4.97 6.40
CA TRP A 80 5.35 -4.75 7.69
C TRP A 80 4.36 -4.83 8.84
N THR A 81 4.88 -5.10 10.03
CA THR A 81 4.13 -5.00 11.29
C THR A 81 4.41 -3.63 11.90
N ARG A 82 3.35 -2.92 12.29
CA ARG A 82 3.51 -1.69 13.07
C ARG A 82 3.82 -2.07 14.52
N ILE A 83 5.04 -1.80 14.97
CA ILE A 83 5.35 -1.88 16.41
C ILE A 83 4.80 -0.60 17.03
N GLU A 84 3.62 -0.69 17.66
CA GLU A 84 3.18 0.38 18.56
C GLU A 84 4.07 0.36 19.79
N THR A 85 4.89 1.38 19.98
CA THR A 85 5.68 1.50 21.20
C THR A 85 4.75 1.62 22.41
N PRO A 86 5.14 1.14 23.61
CA PRO A 86 4.34 1.29 24.82
C PRO A 86 3.92 2.75 25.09
N ALA A 87 4.78 3.71 24.73
CA ALA A 87 4.51 5.14 24.81
C ALA A 87 3.41 5.61 23.85
N ALA A 88 3.44 5.16 22.59
CA ALA A 88 2.39 5.47 21.60
C ALA A 88 1.03 4.90 22.04
N ARG A 89 1.03 3.73 22.67
CA ARG A 89 -0.17 3.07 23.19
C ARG A 89 -0.74 3.79 24.41
N ALA A 90 0.10 4.30 25.30
CA ALA A 90 -0.31 5.08 26.47
C ALA A 90 -0.90 6.44 26.10
N ALA A 91 -0.36 7.11 25.08
CA ALA A 91 -0.87 8.39 24.58
C ALA A 91 -2.27 8.23 23.96
N ALA A 92 -2.49 7.19 23.15
CA ALA A 92 -3.79 6.92 22.53
C ALA A 92 -4.90 6.56 23.54
N TYR A 93 -4.54 6.02 24.71
CA TYR A 93 -5.49 5.74 25.80
C TYR A 93 -5.91 7.01 26.54
N ARG A 94 -4.97 7.95 26.77
CA ARG A 94 -5.25 9.21 27.48
C ARG A 94 -6.12 10.17 26.66
N SER A 95 -6.06 10.13 25.34
CA SER A 95 -6.85 11.00 24.45
C SER A 95 -8.29 10.53 24.21
N ARG A 96 -8.72 9.42 24.82
CA ARG A 96 -10.07 8.85 24.69
C ARG A 96 -10.89 8.96 25.98
N ARG A 97 -10.41 9.71 26.97
CA ARG A 97 -11.19 10.12 28.15
C ARG A 97 -11.53 11.59 28.06
#